data_AF-A0A963T9Y8-F1
#
_entry.id   AF-A0A963T9Y8-F1
#
_cell.length_a   1.000
_cell.length_b   1.000
_cell.length_c   1.000
_cell.angle_alpha   90.00
_cell.angle_beta   90.00
_cell.angle_gamma   90.00
#
_symmetry.space_group_name_H-M   'P 1'
#
loop_
_entity.id
_entity.type
_entity.pdbx_description
1 polymer ?
#
loop_
_entity_poly.entity_id
_entity_poly.type
_entity_poly.pdbx_seq_one_letter_code
_entity_poly.pdbx_strand_id
1 'polypeptide(L)'
;AKQPTANYMVPAYALGGLGIVLTQRCVAGLGLGGAGVKRAGRALFVVLVAALVGAQGWGLVKLDRDQRDKRAVALSVDNDVFAACARIYAFPPSSASFALYRGSWEGGLAFRDAVDAHVPDNDYWFNQNTMELRDAHRAVDVAQVAAGAPCVMVRGAHRGPILTHLREKVPDLAFTSHCDTRDEMIIAAGISCDGILSTK
;
A
#
# COMPACT_ATOMS: atom_id res chain seq x y z
N ALA A 1 -2.89 -0.20 -3.24
CA ALA A 1 -2.02 0.69 -2.45
C ALA A 1 -1.03 -0.03 -1.53
N LYS A 2 -1.35 -1.20 -0.93
CA LYS A 2 -0.54 -1.82 0.14
C LYS A 2 0.74 -2.57 -0.27
N GLN A 3 1.03 -2.72 -1.55
CA GLN A 3 2.31 -3.27 -2.00
C GLN A 3 2.93 -2.34 -3.03
N PRO A 4 3.77 -1.39 -2.62
CA PRO A 4 4.91 -1.08 -3.45
C PRO A 4 5.70 -2.38 -3.49
N THR A 5 5.54 -3.15 -4.57
CA THR A 5 6.56 -4.14 -4.90
C THR A 5 7.88 -3.40 -4.79
N ALA A 6 8.79 -3.92 -3.99
CA ALA A 6 10.15 -3.46 -3.95
C ALA A 6 10.64 -3.37 -5.40
N ASN A 7 10.66 -2.16 -5.98
CA ASN A 7 10.96 -1.98 -7.40
C ASN A 7 12.34 -2.56 -7.74
N TYR A 8 13.23 -2.62 -6.74
CA TYR A 8 14.53 -3.28 -6.79
C TYR A 8 14.48 -4.81 -6.98
N MET A 9 13.37 -5.48 -6.65
CA MET A 9 13.21 -6.93 -6.84
C MET A 9 12.65 -7.30 -8.21
N VAL A 10 12.01 -6.37 -8.94
CA VAL A 10 11.45 -6.65 -10.28
C VAL A 10 12.53 -7.16 -11.24
N PRO A 11 13.73 -6.54 -11.34
CA PRO A 11 14.82 -7.08 -12.15
C PRO A 11 15.29 -8.46 -11.65
N ALA A 12 15.38 -8.68 -10.34
CA ALA A 12 15.81 -9.96 -9.78
C ALA A 12 14.83 -11.11 -10.12
N TYR A 13 13.52 -10.84 -10.07
CA TYR A 13 12.49 -11.80 -10.48
C TYR A 13 12.51 -12.04 -11.99
N ALA A 14 12.70 -11.00 -12.81
CA ALA A 14 12.77 -11.12 -14.27
C ALA A 14 14.04 -11.86 -14.75
N LEU A 15 15.18 -11.67 -14.08
CA LEU A 15 16.47 -12.22 -14.47
C LEU A 15 16.79 -13.57 -13.81
N GLY A 16 16.07 -13.97 -12.75
CA GLY A 16 16.33 -15.20 -12.01
C GLY A 16 16.31 -16.45 -12.90
N GLY A 17 15.34 -16.55 -13.82
CA GLY A 17 15.26 -17.66 -14.77
C GLY A 17 16.46 -17.72 -15.73
N LEU A 18 16.88 -16.57 -16.27
CA LEU A 18 18.06 -16.47 -17.13
C LEU A 18 19.35 -16.80 -16.38
N GLY A 19 19.47 -16.39 -15.11
CA GLY A 19 20.61 -16.73 -14.26
C GLY A 19 20.76 -18.23 -14.02
N ILE A 20 19.66 -18.94 -13.81
CA ILE A 20 19.65 -20.40 -13.65
C ILE A 20 20.13 -21.09 -14.94
N VAL A 21 19.64 -20.66 -16.11
CA VAL A 21 20.03 -21.22 -17.41
C VAL A 21 21.50 -20.92 -17.72
N LEU A 22 21.98 -19.71 -17.46
CA LEU A 22 23.39 -19.34 -17.64
C LEU A 22 24.30 -20.17 -16.74
N THR A 23 23.95 -20.34 -15.47
CA THR A 23 24.72 -21.16 -14.53
C THR A 23 24.80 -22.61 -15.02
N GLN A 24 23.68 -23.18 -15.47
CA GLN A 24 23.63 -24.54 -16.00
C GLN A 24 24.48 -24.70 -17.27
N ARG A 25 24.45 -23.72 -18.17
CA ARG A 25 25.27 -23.72 -19.40
C ARG A 25 26.77 -23.56 -19.11
N CYS A 26 27.15 -22.68 -18.19
CA CYS A 26 28.53 -22.51 -17.76
C CYS A 26 29.07 -23.80 -17.12
N VAL A 27 28.33 -24.40 -16.19
CA VAL A 27 28.74 -25.67 -15.54
C VAL A 27 28.85 -26.80 -16.56
N ALA A 28 27.93 -26.91 -17.52
CA ALA A 28 28.01 -27.90 -18.58
C ALA A 28 29.20 -27.66 -19.53
N GLY A 29 29.53 -26.40 -19.83
CA GLY A 29 30.64 -25.99 -20.69
C GLY A 29 32.04 -26.20 -20.09
N LEU A 30 32.15 -26.22 -18.75
CA LEU A 30 33.41 -26.50 -18.04
C LEU A 30 33.88 -27.97 -18.16
N GLY A 31 33.08 -28.85 -18.77
CA GLY A 31 33.48 -30.22 -19.09
C GLY A 31 33.64 -31.15 -17.88
N LEU A 32 33.37 -30.67 -16.66
CA LEU A 32 33.61 -31.35 -15.39
C LEU A 32 32.85 -32.69 -15.28
N GLY A 33 33.55 -33.74 -14.87
CA GLY A 33 32.98 -35.07 -14.57
C GLY A 33 32.74 -36.00 -15.77
N GLY A 34 32.64 -37.31 -15.50
CA GLY A 34 32.32 -38.34 -16.48
C GLY A 34 30.83 -38.38 -16.89
N ALA A 35 30.49 -39.20 -17.89
CA ALA A 35 29.13 -39.27 -18.46
C ALA A 35 28.02 -39.58 -17.43
N GLY A 36 28.31 -40.44 -16.44
CA GLY A 36 27.39 -40.76 -15.35
C GLY A 36 27.11 -39.57 -14.43
N VAL A 37 28.15 -38.82 -14.06
CA VAL A 37 28.03 -37.60 -13.24
C VAL A 37 27.22 -36.52 -13.98
N LYS A 38 27.46 -36.36 -15.29
CA LYS A 38 26.69 -35.43 -16.13
C LYS A 38 25.20 -35.79 -16.21
N ARG A 39 24.87 -37.09 -16.30
CA ARG A 39 23.48 -37.57 -16.31
C ARG A 39 22.79 -37.35 -14.96
N ALA A 40 23.47 -37.68 -13.86
CA ALA A 40 22.95 -37.46 -12.51
C ALA A 40 22.75 -35.97 -12.20
N GLY A 41 23.70 -35.11 -12.59
CA GLY A 41 23.58 -33.66 -12.43
C GLY A 41 22.41 -33.05 -13.23
N ARG A 42 22.17 -33.53 -14.46
CA ARG A 42 20.98 -33.13 -15.24
C ARG A 42 19.69 -33.55 -14.56
N ALA A 43 19.61 -34.78 -14.07
CA ALA A 43 18.41 -35.27 -13.38
C ALA A 43 18.15 -34.45 -12.11
N LEU A 44 19.18 -34.21 -11.28
CA LEU A 44 19.07 -33.37 -10.09
C LEU A 44 18.64 -31.94 -10.42
N PHE A 45 19.21 -31.34 -11.45
CA PHE A 45 18.82 -30.00 -11.89
C PHE A 45 17.35 -29.93 -12.30
N VAL A 46 16.87 -30.90 -13.08
CA VAL A 46 15.45 -30.98 -13.47
C VAL A 46 14.56 -31.11 -12.24
N VAL A 47 14.92 -31.96 -11.27
CA VAL A 47 14.18 -32.11 -10.01
C VAL A 47 14.13 -30.80 -9.23
N LEU A 48 15.26 -30.10 -9.10
CA LEU A 48 15.32 -28.82 -8.39
C LEU A 48 14.48 -27.73 -9.07
N VAL A 49 14.52 -27.65 -10.41
CA VAL A 49 13.68 -26.72 -11.17
C VAL A 49 12.20 -27.06 -11.00
N ALA A 50 11.81 -28.33 -11.08
CA ALA A 50 10.43 -28.75 -10.88
C ALA A 50 9.93 -28.43 -9.46
N ALA A 51 10.77 -28.67 -8.44
CA ALA A 51 10.47 -28.31 -7.06
C ALA A 51 10.32 -26.79 -6.88
N LEU A 52 11.20 -25.99 -7.49
CA LEU A 52 11.12 -24.53 -7.46
C LEU A 52 9.83 -24.02 -8.12
N VAL A 53 9.49 -24.53 -9.31
CA VAL A 53 8.24 -24.17 -10.00
C VAL A 53 7.03 -24.52 -9.14
N GLY A 54 7.01 -25.71 -8.52
CA GLY A 54 5.95 -26.10 -7.60
C GLY A 54 5.82 -25.17 -6.39
N ALA A 55 6.94 -24.82 -5.76
CA ALA A 55 6.98 -23.90 -4.63
C ALA A 55 6.50 -22.48 -5.00
N GLN A 56 6.94 -21.96 -6.14
CA GLN A 56 6.53 -20.65 -6.65
C GLN A 56 5.03 -20.64 -7.02
N GLY A 57 4.54 -21.71 -7.66
CA GLY A 57 3.11 -21.86 -7.97
C GLY A 57 2.24 -21.86 -6.72
N TRP A 58 2.65 -22.59 -5.69
CA TRP A 58 1.95 -22.57 -4.40
C TRP A 58 2.01 -21.19 -3.72
N GLY A 59 3.17 -20.53 -3.76
CA GLY A 59 3.34 -19.17 -3.28
C GLY A 59 2.41 -18.16 -3.97
N LEU A 60 2.26 -18.26 -5.28
CA LEU A 60 1.34 -17.44 -6.07
C LEU A 60 -0.13 -17.68 -5.69
N VAL A 61 -0.54 -18.94 -5.51
CA VAL A 61 -1.91 -19.26 -5.08
C VAL A 61 -2.21 -18.70 -3.68
N LYS A 62 -1.25 -18.81 -2.75
CA LYS A 62 -1.38 -18.23 -1.42
C LYS A 62 -1.48 -16.70 -1.47
N LEU A 63 -0.63 -16.06 -2.29
CA LEU A 63 -0.63 -14.62 -2.48
C LEU A 63 -1.95 -14.13 -3.11
N ASP A 64 -2.46 -14.80 -4.14
CA ASP A 64 -3.74 -14.46 -4.77
C ASP A 64 -4.89 -14.51 -3.76
N ARG A 65 -4.97 -15.57 -2.94
CA ARG A 65 -5.99 -15.69 -1.88
C ARG A 65 -5.91 -14.54 -0.88
N ASP A 66 -4.71 -14.22 -0.40
CA ASP A 66 -4.47 -13.11 0.53
C ASP A 66 -4.84 -11.75 -0.08
N GLN A 67 -4.50 -11.51 -1.36
CA GLN A 67 -4.84 -10.27 -2.05
C GLN A 67 -6.36 -10.14 -2.29
N ARG A 68 -7.06 -11.23 -2.59
CA ARG A 68 -8.53 -11.24 -2.71
C ARG A 68 -9.21 -10.89 -1.39
N ASP A 69 -8.73 -11.48 -0.29
CA ASP A 69 -9.24 -11.18 1.06
C ASP A 69 -9.01 -9.72 1.43
N LYS A 70 -7.78 -9.20 1.22
CA LYS A 70 -7.47 -7.79 1.43
C LYS A 70 -8.31 -6.85 0.56
N ARG A 71 -8.59 -7.24 -0.69
CA ARG A 71 -9.48 -6.48 -1.57
C ARG A 71 -10.91 -6.45 -1.03
N ALA A 72 -11.43 -7.58 -0.56
CA ALA A 72 -12.78 -7.65 0.02
C ALA A 72 -12.90 -6.75 1.26
N VAL A 73 -11.93 -6.79 2.17
CA VAL A 73 -11.86 -5.91 3.35
C VAL A 73 -11.70 -4.43 2.96
N ALA A 74 -10.91 -4.13 1.92
CA ALA A 74 -10.76 -2.75 1.45
C ALA A 74 -12.07 -2.17 0.89
N LEU A 75 -12.84 -3.00 0.18
CA LEU A 75 -14.11 -2.64 -0.45
C LEU A 75 -15.30 -2.62 0.51
N SER A 76 -15.18 -3.21 1.71
CA SER A 76 -16.24 -3.12 2.72
C SER A 76 -16.32 -1.74 3.38
N VAL A 77 -15.35 -0.86 3.12
CA VAL A 77 -15.31 0.50 3.63
C VAL A 77 -15.80 1.46 2.56
N ASP A 78 -16.97 2.01 2.78
CA ASP A 78 -17.50 3.10 1.96
C ASP A 78 -16.94 4.44 2.45
N ASN A 79 -16.11 5.08 1.62
CA ASN A 79 -15.53 6.40 1.95
C ASN A 79 -16.49 7.56 1.65
N ASP A 80 -17.57 7.31 0.92
CA ASP A 80 -18.52 8.35 0.48
C ASP A 80 -19.47 8.73 1.63
N VAL A 81 -19.63 7.85 2.61
CA VAL A 81 -20.23 8.14 3.92
C VAL A 81 -19.55 9.34 4.59
N PHE A 82 -18.27 9.59 4.30
CA PHE A 82 -17.49 10.71 4.85
C PHE A 82 -17.28 11.85 3.84
N ALA A 83 -18.07 11.95 2.77
CA ALA A 83 -17.89 12.93 1.70
C ALA A 83 -17.94 14.39 2.18
N ALA A 84 -18.61 14.69 3.29
CA ALA A 84 -18.65 16.03 3.87
C ALA A 84 -17.45 16.35 4.78
N CYS A 85 -16.64 15.36 5.16
CA CYS A 85 -15.55 15.51 6.12
C CYS A 85 -14.23 15.85 5.43
N ALA A 86 -13.28 16.40 6.17
CA ALA A 86 -11.88 16.30 5.77
C ALA A 86 -11.43 14.84 5.92
N ARG A 87 -11.06 14.18 4.81
CA ARG A 87 -10.65 12.78 4.78
C ARG A 87 -9.13 12.69 4.77
N ILE A 88 -8.56 12.34 5.91
CA ILE A 88 -7.12 12.24 6.12
C ILE A 88 -6.67 10.78 5.97
N TYR A 89 -5.88 10.51 4.95
CA TYR A 89 -5.35 9.18 4.66
C TYR A 89 -3.91 9.04 5.18
N ALA A 90 -3.70 8.11 6.12
CA ALA A 90 -2.40 7.79 6.71
C ALA A 90 -1.85 6.46 6.17
N PHE A 91 -0.54 6.41 5.93
CA PHE A 91 0.10 5.26 5.26
C PHE A 91 -0.06 3.93 6.02
N PRO A 92 -0.27 2.81 5.31
CA PRO A 92 -1.02 2.70 4.05
C PRO A 92 -2.54 2.55 4.31
N PRO A 93 -3.41 3.34 3.64
CA PRO A 93 -4.83 3.07 3.53
C PRO A 93 -5.17 2.39 2.21
N SER A 94 -6.26 1.62 2.16
CA SER A 94 -6.79 1.04 0.92
C SER A 94 -7.82 1.98 0.28
N SER A 95 -7.37 3.16 -0.17
CA SER A 95 -8.18 4.10 -0.95
C SER A 95 -7.57 4.36 -2.33
N ALA A 96 -8.43 4.61 -3.33
CA ALA A 96 -8.00 4.99 -4.68
C ALA A 96 -7.28 6.34 -4.66
N SER A 97 -7.81 7.29 -3.89
CA SER A 97 -7.21 8.60 -3.63
C SER A 97 -5.76 8.51 -3.16
N PHE A 98 -5.48 7.75 -2.10
CA PHE A 98 -4.11 7.57 -1.61
C PHE A 98 -3.22 6.85 -2.62
N ALA A 99 -3.76 5.93 -3.42
CA ALA A 99 -2.99 5.24 -4.46
C ALA A 99 -2.54 6.21 -5.57
N LEU A 100 -3.43 7.10 -6.02
CA LEU A 100 -3.13 8.13 -7.01
C LEU A 100 -2.12 9.14 -6.47
N TYR A 101 -2.34 9.66 -5.26
CA TYR A 101 -1.38 10.52 -4.58
C TYR A 101 -0.02 9.84 -4.46
N ARG A 102 0.05 8.58 -4.02
CA ARG A 102 1.31 7.88 -3.85
C ARG A 102 2.05 7.72 -5.18
N GLY A 103 1.34 7.40 -6.26
CA GLY A 103 1.92 7.35 -7.61
C GLY A 103 2.53 8.68 -8.03
N SER A 104 1.83 9.79 -7.77
CA SER A 104 2.35 11.14 -8.03
C SER A 104 3.56 11.47 -7.15
N TRP A 105 3.49 11.17 -5.85
CA TRP A 105 4.57 11.43 -4.88
C TRP A 105 5.88 10.74 -5.25
N GLU A 106 5.82 9.45 -5.61
CA GLU A 106 7.02 8.70 -6.03
C GLU A 106 7.62 9.24 -7.34
N GLY A 107 6.80 9.87 -8.18
CA GLY A 107 7.22 10.60 -9.38
C GLY A 107 7.63 12.05 -9.14
N GLY A 108 7.88 12.47 -7.89
CA GLY A 108 8.25 13.85 -7.56
C GLY A 108 7.12 14.86 -7.81
N LEU A 109 5.87 14.43 -7.66
CA LEU A 109 4.65 15.22 -7.91
C LEU A 109 4.41 15.62 -9.37
N ALA A 110 5.02 14.91 -10.33
CA ALA A 110 4.83 15.16 -11.76
C ALA A 110 3.37 15.02 -12.23
N PHE A 111 2.54 14.27 -11.50
CA PHE A 111 1.15 13.99 -11.85
C PHE A 111 0.13 14.70 -10.95
N ARG A 112 0.55 15.73 -10.19
CA ARG A 112 -0.34 16.41 -9.22
C ARG A 112 -1.63 16.97 -9.83
N ASP A 113 -1.57 17.58 -11.01
CA ASP A 113 -2.76 18.15 -11.66
C ASP A 113 -3.74 17.04 -12.08
N ALA A 114 -3.21 15.87 -12.47
CA ALA A 114 -4.03 14.71 -12.77
C ALA A 114 -4.62 14.09 -11.50
N VAL A 115 -3.89 14.10 -10.38
CA VAL A 115 -4.43 13.68 -9.08
C VAL A 115 -5.56 14.61 -8.67
N ASP A 116 -5.33 15.92 -8.66
CA ASP A 116 -6.31 16.96 -8.30
C ASP A 116 -7.61 16.82 -9.12
N ALA A 117 -7.50 16.58 -10.43
CA ALA A 117 -8.66 16.39 -11.30
C ALA A 117 -9.47 15.10 -11.03
N HIS A 118 -8.93 14.10 -10.32
CA HIS A 118 -9.55 12.77 -10.16
C HIS A 118 -9.82 12.38 -8.70
N VAL A 119 -9.34 13.15 -7.73
CA VAL A 119 -9.58 12.92 -6.31
C VAL A 119 -10.42 14.05 -5.74
N PRO A 120 -11.27 13.79 -4.75
CA PRO A 120 -12.05 14.85 -4.13
C PRO A 120 -11.19 15.86 -3.36
N ASP A 121 -11.56 17.13 -3.42
CA ASP A 121 -10.83 18.26 -2.80
C ASP A 121 -10.70 18.16 -1.27
N ASN A 122 -11.55 17.35 -0.63
CA ASN A 122 -11.51 17.10 0.81
C ASN A 122 -10.60 15.93 1.20
N ASP A 123 -9.84 15.37 0.27
CA ASP A 123 -8.86 14.33 0.53
C ASP A 123 -7.50 14.92 0.84
N TYR A 124 -6.95 14.49 1.98
CA TYR A 124 -5.65 14.89 2.44
C TYR A 124 -4.80 13.66 2.74
N TRP A 125 -3.51 13.73 2.45
CA TRP A 125 -2.60 12.60 2.63
C TRP A 125 -1.51 12.95 3.64
N PHE A 126 -1.41 12.12 4.68
CA PHE A 126 -0.39 12.27 5.72
C PHE A 126 0.87 11.49 5.33
N ASN A 127 1.99 12.21 5.24
CA ASN A 127 3.29 11.61 5.01
C ASN A 127 4.03 11.40 6.33
N GLN A 128 4.10 10.14 6.77
CA GLN A 128 4.77 9.76 8.01
C GLN A 128 6.29 10.01 8.04
N ASN A 129 6.95 10.25 6.90
CA ASN A 129 8.39 10.52 6.85
C ASN A 129 8.70 12.02 7.03
N THR A 130 7.86 12.90 6.45
CA THR A 130 8.02 14.36 6.58
C THR A 130 7.15 14.93 7.70
N MET A 131 6.23 14.14 8.25
CA MET A 131 5.22 14.55 9.23
C MET A 131 4.33 15.70 8.73
N GLU A 132 4.08 15.73 7.42
CA GLU A 132 3.23 16.73 6.76
C GLU A 132 1.88 16.13 6.36
N LEU A 133 0.82 16.91 6.55
CA LEU A 133 -0.44 16.71 5.85
C LEU A 133 -0.39 17.46 4.51
N ARG A 134 -0.90 16.87 3.43
CA ARG A 134 -0.81 17.45 2.10
C ARG A 134 -2.11 17.34 1.31
N ASP A 135 -2.35 18.35 0.47
CA ASP A 135 -3.22 18.26 -0.70
C ASP A 135 -2.38 17.86 -1.94
N ALA A 136 -2.97 17.93 -3.14
CA ALA A 136 -2.31 17.44 -4.36
C ALA A 136 -1.07 18.27 -4.72
N HIS A 137 -1.03 19.53 -4.30
CA HIS A 137 -0.03 20.50 -4.70
C HIS A 137 0.98 20.82 -3.60
N ARG A 138 0.54 20.88 -2.34
CA ARG A 138 1.31 21.44 -1.24
C ARG A 138 1.02 20.79 0.11
N ALA A 139 1.88 21.09 1.07
CA ALA A 139 1.58 20.85 2.47
C ALA A 139 0.49 21.82 2.94
N VAL A 140 -0.39 21.31 3.81
CA VAL A 140 -1.50 22.05 4.40
C VAL A 140 -1.43 21.96 5.92
N ASP A 141 -1.97 22.97 6.59
CA ASP A 141 -2.05 22.98 8.04
C ASP A 141 -3.24 22.14 8.51
N VAL A 142 -2.97 21.10 9.31
CA VAL A 142 -4.01 20.17 9.78
C VAL A 142 -5.03 20.82 10.71
N ALA A 143 -4.66 21.85 11.47
CA ALA A 143 -5.59 22.57 12.33
C ALA A 143 -6.56 23.41 11.49
N GLN A 144 -6.08 24.06 10.44
CA GLN A 144 -6.93 24.79 9.48
C GLN A 144 -7.90 23.84 8.76
N VAL A 145 -7.41 22.69 8.30
CA VAL A 145 -8.25 21.65 7.66
C VAL A 145 -9.33 21.14 8.63
N ALA A 146 -8.97 20.83 9.87
CA ALA A 146 -9.91 20.34 10.87
C ALA A 146 -10.95 21.41 11.28
N ALA A 147 -10.54 22.68 11.39
CA ALA A 147 -11.43 23.78 11.73
C ALA A 147 -12.41 24.12 10.59
N GLY A 148 -11.94 24.05 9.34
CA GLY A 148 -12.74 24.38 8.15
C GLY A 148 -13.76 23.32 7.75
N ALA A 149 -13.62 22.09 8.24
CA ALA A 149 -14.52 20.99 7.93
C ALA A 149 -15.60 20.77 9.02
N PRO A 150 -16.79 20.28 8.65
CA PRO A 150 -17.82 19.90 9.62
C PRO A 150 -17.40 18.67 10.44
N CYS A 151 -16.59 17.80 9.87
CA CYS A 151 -16.09 16.56 10.48
C CYS A 151 -14.71 16.19 9.92
N VAL A 152 -14.00 15.29 10.62
CA VAL A 152 -12.70 14.75 10.19
C VAL A 152 -12.77 13.23 10.23
N MET A 153 -12.33 12.58 9.15
CA MET A 153 -12.11 11.13 9.10
C MET A 153 -10.63 10.85 8.93
N VAL A 154 -10.09 9.89 9.67
CA VAL A 154 -8.72 9.41 9.52
C VAL A 154 -8.74 7.92 9.19
N ARG A 155 -8.10 7.53 8.08
CA ARG A 155 -8.01 6.13 7.65
C ARG A 155 -6.57 5.73 7.37
N GLY A 156 -6.13 4.59 7.91
CA GLY A 156 -4.79 4.06 7.65
C GLY A 156 -4.41 2.87 8.51
N ALA A 157 -3.37 2.12 8.11
CA ALA A 157 -2.90 0.99 8.91
C ALA A 157 -1.91 1.40 10.03
N HIS A 158 -1.12 2.47 9.85
CA HIS A 158 -0.18 2.93 10.88
C HIS A 158 -0.78 4.04 11.75
N ARG A 159 -1.29 3.66 12.93
CA ARG A 159 -2.02 4.58 13.82
C ARG A 159 -1.11 5.60 14.52
N GLY A 160 0.06 5.16 15.01
CA GLY A 160 0.90 5.94 15.91
C GLY A 160 1.28 7.33 15.38
N PRO A 161 1.98 7.44 14.24
CA PRO A 161 2.47 8.72 13.73
C PRO A 161 1.37 9.76 13.50
N ILE A 162 0.26 9.37 12.86
CA ILE A 162 -0.84 10.28 12.56
C ILE A 162 -1.57 10.73 13.84
N LEU A 163 -1.82 9.82 14.77
CA LEU A 163 -2.51 10.16 16.02
C LEU A 163 -1.65 11.08 16.90
N THR A 164 -0.35 10.86 16.98
CA THR A 164 0.56 11.75 17.67
C THR A 164 0.56 13.15 17.03
N HIS A 165 0.68 13.21 15.70
CA HIS A 165 0.65 14.48 14.98
C HIS A 165 -0.67 15.25 15.20
N LEU A 166 -1.80 14.57 15.16
CA LEU A 166 -3.11 15.19 15.39
C LEU A 166 -3.28 15.68 16.83
N ARG A 167 -2.84 14.92 17.84
CA ARG A 167 -2.90 15.37 19.24
C ARG A 167 -2.03 16.59 19.49
N GLU A 168 -0.88 16.69 18.82
CA GLU A 168 0.01 17.85 18.96
C GLU A 168 -0.53 19.10 18.25
N LYS A 169 -1.12 18.93 17.07
CA LYS A 169 -1.53 20.06 16.21
C LYS A 169 -2.99 20.47 16.38
N VAL A 170 -3.86 19.55 16.78
CA VAL A 170 -5.31 19.76 16.97
C VAL A 170 -5.75 19.06 18.26
N PRO A 171 -5.27 19.49 19.44
CA PRO A 171 -5.50 18.80 20.70
C PRO A 171 -6.99 18.66 21.07
N ASP A 172 -7.83 19.59 20.60
CA ASP A 172 -9.27 19.59 20.85
C ASP A 172 -10.06 18.66 19.91
N LEU A 173 -9.39 18.03 18.94
CA LEU A 173 -10.04 17.09 18.01
C LEU A 173 -10.32 15.75 18.70
N ALA A 174 -11.56 15.58 19.15
CA ALA A 174 -12.03 14.34 19.76
C ALA A 174 -12.62 13.37 18.70
N PHE A 175 -11.97 12.23 18.51
CA PHE A 175 -12.53 11.12 17.72
C PHE A 175 -13.59 10.38 18.55
N THR A 176 -14.83 10.39 18.07
CA THR A 176 -15.99 9.82 18.76
C THR A 176 -16.48 8.52 18.12
N SER A 177 -16.11 8.28 16.86
CA SER A 177 -16.55 7.13 16.06
C SER A 177 -15.37 6.30 15.59
N HIS A 178 -15.53 4.97 15.61
CA HIS A 178 -14.52 4.01 15.21
C HIS A 178 -15.17 2.91 14.33
N CYS A 179 -14.70 2.75 13.11
CA CYS A 179 -15.16 1.76 12.13
C CYS A 179 -13.98 0.95 11.59
N ASP A 180 -13.03 0.63 12.48
CA ASP A 180 -11.83 -0.11 12.14
C ASP A 180 -12.15 -1.40 11.38
N THR A 181 -11.35 -1.69 10.36
CA THR A 181 -11.30 -3.01 9.75
C THR A 181 -10.22 -3.85 10.43
N ARG A 182 -10.09 -5.10 10.01
CA ARG A 182 -8.96 -5.96 10.43
C ARG A 182 -7.59 -5.33 10.12
N ASP A 183 -7.48 -4.59 9.02
CA ASP A 183 -6.19 -4.16 8.49
C ASP A 183 -5.95 -2.64 8.58
N GLU A 184 -7.00 -1.84 8.85
CA GLU A 184 -6.96 -0.38 8.84
C GLU A 184 -7.79 0.20 9.97
N MET A 185 -7.24 1.23 10.61
CA MET A 185 -7.99 2.12 11.48
C MET A 185 -8.86 3.04 10.65
N ILE A 186 -10.10 3.25 11.08
CA ILE A 186 -11.00 4.29 10.56
C ILE A 186 -11.63 4.96 11.77
N ILE A 187 -11.21 6.19 12.03
CA ILE A 187 -11.72 6.99 13.14
C ILE A 187 -12.29 8.28 12.62
N ALA A 188 -13.33 8.77 13.26
CA ALA A 188 -13.98 9.99 12.84
C ALA A 188 -14.39 10.88 14.03
N ALA A 189 -14.33 12.19 13.78
CA ALA A 189 -14.74 13.25 14.68
C ALA A 189 -15.86 14.06 14.02
N GLY A 190 -16.95 14.31 14.74
CA GLY A 190 -18.11 15.05 14.22
C GLY A 190 -19.02 14.27 13.28
N ILE A 191 -18.81 12.96 13.10
CA ILE A 191 -19.64 12.09 12.25
C ILE A 191 -19.63 10.64 12.76
N SER A 192 -20.74 9.91 12.58
CA SER A 192 -20.82 8.47 12.83
C SER A 192 -20.25 7.66 11.66
N CYS A 193 -19.97 6.37 11.89
CA CYS A 193 -19.55 5.46 10.82
C CYS A 193 -20.65 5.15 9.79
N ASP A 194 -21.89 5.54 10.08
CA ASP A 194 -23.04 5.44 9.18
C ASP A 194 -23.33 6.79 8.47
N GLY A 195 -22.48 7.81 8.66
CA GLY A 195 -22.58 9.09 7.94
C GLY A 195 -23.46 10.14 8.61
N ILE A 196 -23.87 9.91 9.86
CA ILE A 196 -24.71 10.85 10.59
C ILE A 196 -23.81 11.90 11.24
N LEU A 197 -23.91 13.15 10.79
CA LEU A 197 -23.19 14.27 11.38
C LEU A 197 -23.62 14.47 12.84
N SER A 198 -22.64 14.63 13.72
CA SER A 198 -22.87 15.04 15.10
C SER A 198 -22.81 16.56 15.16
N THR A 199 -23.78 17.19 15.79
CA THR A 199 -23.72 18.64 16.08
C THR A 199 -22.51 18.91 16.97
N LYS A 200 -21.63 19.82 16.53
CA LYS A 200 -20.52 20.36 17.32
C LYS A 200 -21.03 21.03 18.60
#